data_AF-A0A2A5SQ32-F1
#
_entry.id   AF-A0A2A5SQ32-F1
#
_cell.length_a   1.000
_cell.length_b   1.000
_cell.length_c   1.000
_cell.angle_alpha   90.00
_cell.angle_beta   90.00
_cell.angle_gamma   90.00
#
_symmetry.space_group_name_H-M   'P 1'
#
loop_
_entity.id
_entity.type
_entity.pdbx_description
1 polymer ?
#
loop_
_entity_poly.entity_id
_entity_poly.type
_entity_poly.pdbx_seq_one_letter_code
_entity_poly.pdbx_strand_id
1 'polypeptide(L)'
;MNLSKWRKGNSKPNQDSLLKLRNLGLKVLTRGGLNFPLKKEFREPVENFCRYVEEILRDMPKKNDKESIILSEHRNNKEALDFLKPALDFGLFDLYLNSYNMNGFILDKKRKIERKIEKQYQPMFVVNFNLLIDFIDKNSEKDVEDFVEKGWRRERAEEFYSNCPHEEDYEKSEGISSIPSLSEYWLAKELKVSNTQIRNWKSGKDFPTEENLDNLKKLLHLNGKIAFLGYKFSDWEFEGMFLPNIGDKLRKQDEDFLYQKTLEFFTNVLFFYCGDISIIKQLKNDMEESLTEEVQGNLVSAFFQEFHNLKISREIIADEDTYKILPDLVSYFQMSDQQVNYILGKDKELLSQIFTKENIKILRQIFDKKCFSDEQREQLGELISVLEQQKGVHNPFLRFRLMYSKDNHSQEDIETITNQLALLLTVPSISKWFHSEYSFESLTDKELRDIMGFAKLALLDNNQELREKVTKCTAEKMRNATDNRYDDLIMFFIDLSNPSVIQRIFERK
;
A
#
# COMPACT_ATOMS: atom_id res chain seq x y z
N MET A 1 -6.88 -27.27 14.13
CA MET A 1 -6.43 -26.27 15.13
C MET A 1 -4.96 -26.00 14.86
N ASN A 2 -4.55 -24.75 14.61
CA ASN A 2 -3.22 -24.40 14.06
C ASN A 2 -2.17 -24.20 15.17
N LEU A 3 -2.18 -25.08 16.18
CA LEU A 3 -1.35 -24.94 17.39
C LEU A 3 0.14 -24.84 17.08
N SER A 4 0.63 -25.53 16.04
CA SER A 4 2.04 -25.43 15.63
C SER A 4 2.38 -24.06 15.06
N LYS A 5 1.44 -23.41 14.34
CA LYS A 5 1.64 -22.06 13.80
C LYS A 5 1.57 -21.00 14.89
N TRP A 6 0.71 -21.16 15.89
CA TRP A 6 0.68 -20.25 17.05
C TRP A 6 1.94 -20.39 17.90
N ARG A 7 2.39 -21.62 18.16
CA ARG A 7 3.62 -21.89 18.93
C ARG A 7 4.88 -21.30 18.28
N LYS A 8 4.90 -21.22 16.95
CA LYS A 8 6.01 -20.63 16.19
C LYS A 8 5.87 -19.11 15.96
N GLY A 9 4.77 -18.50 16.43
CA GLY A 9 4.50 -17.07 16.22
C GLY A 9 3.86 -16.71 14.87
N ASN A 10 3.79 -17.66 13.93
CA ASN A 10 3.31 -17.45 12.56
C ASN A 10 1.82 -17.06 12.43
N SER A 11 1.04 -17.07 13.53
CA SER A 11 -0.34 -16.58 13.55
C SER A 11 -0.82 -16.41 15.00
N LYS A 12 -1.83 -15.56 15.23
CA LYS A 12 -2.50 -15.44 16.54
C LYS A 12 -3.84 -16.19 16.54
N PRO A 13 -4.29 -16.74 17.68
CA PRO A 13 -5.61 -17.39 17.77
C PRO A 13 -6.74 -16.36 17.61
N ASN A 14 -7.71 -16.66 16.75
CA ASN A 14 -8.92 -15.85 16.60
C ASN A 14 -9.97 -16.17 17.70
N GLN A 15 -11.05 -15.38 17.76
CA GLN A 15 -12.09 -15.51 18.80
C GLN A 15 -12.66 -16.94 18.89
N ASP A 16 -13.01 -17.56 17.76
CA ASP A 16 -13.50 -18.95 17.71
C ASP A 16 -12.47 -19.96 18.23
N SER A 17 -11.19 -19.74 17.94
CA SER A 17 -10.10 -20.59 18.40
C SER A 17 -9.89 -20.47 19.90
N LEU A 18 -9.93 -19.24 20.44
CA LEU A 18 -9.83 -18.96 21.87
C LEU A 18 -11.02 -19.57 22.64
N LEU A 19 -12.24 -19.44 22.11
CA LEU A 19 -13.44 -20.07 22.69
C LEU A 19 -13.31 -21.61 22.72
N LYS A 20 -12.79 -22.22 21.65
CA LYS A 20 -12.52 -23.67 21.61
C LYS A 20 -11.46 -24.09 22.62
N LEU A 21 -10.38 -23.32 22.76
CA LEU A 21 -9.32 -23.57 23.75
C LEU A 21 -9.82 -23.47 25.18
N ARG A 22 -10.56 -22.39 25.51
CA ARG A 22 -11.17 -22.22 26.83
C ARG A 22 -12.11 -23.37 27.15
N ASN A 23 -13.00 -23.74 26.22
CA ASN A 23 -13.95 -24.84 26.41
C ASN A 23 -13.24 -26.19 26.58
N LEU A 24 -12.09 -26.39 25.91
CA LEU A 24 -11.25 -27.56 26.11
C LEU A 24 -10.61 -27.55 27.51
N GLY A 25 -10.06 -26.43 27.96
CA GLY A 25 -9.51 -26.27 29.31
C GLY A 25 -10.55 -26.54 30.41
N LEU A 26 -11.76 -25.98 30.27
CA LEU A 26 -12.88 -26.26 31.16
C LEU A 26 -13.29 -27.75 31.17
N LYS A 27 -13.27 -28.41 30.00
CA LYS A 27 -13.50 -29.86 29.90
C LYS A 27 -12.40 -30.68 30.56
N VAL A 28 -11.15 -30.22 30.54
CA VAL A 28 -10.03 -30.86 31.24
C VAL A 28 -10.21 -30.71 32.75
N LEU A 29 -10.51 -29.50 33.24
CA LEU A 29 -10.77 -29.24 34.66
C LEU A 29 -11.92 -30.06 35.25
N THR A 30 -12.88 -30.44 34.41
CA THR A 30 -14.08 -31.21 34.80
C THR A 30 -13.97 -32.71 34.44
N ARG A 31 -12.89 -33.14 33.79
CA ARG A 31 -12.68 -34.55 33.41
C ARG A 31 -12.26 -35.35 34.65
N GLY A 32 -13.16 -36.23 35.10
CA GLY A 32 -12.96 -37.09 36.29
C GLY A 32 -14.08 -37.00 37.33
N GLY A 33 -15.00 -36.04 37.16
CA GLY A 33 -16.00 -35.72 38.17
C GLY A 33 -15.38 -35.18 39.47
N LEU A 34 -16.21 -34.77 40.44
CA LEU A 34 -15.76 -34.26 41.74
C LEU A 34 -14.84 -35.23 42.51
N ASN A 35 -14.82 -36.50 42.13
CA ASN A 35 -14.17 -37.59 42.86
C ASN A 35 -12.68 -37.80 42.48
N PHE A 36 -12.23 -37.27 41.34
CA PHE A 36 -10.82 -37.35 40.93
C PHE A 36 -10.37 -35.98 40.38
N PRO A 37 -10.21 -34.97 41.25
CA PRO A 37 -9.77 -33.65 40.83
C PRO A 37 -8.36 -33.73 40.24
N LEU A 38 -8.12 -32.95 39.17
CA LEU A 38 -6.76 -32.74 38.68
C LEU A 38 -5.87 -32.29 39.84
N LYS A 39 -4.67 -32.88 39.93
CA LYS A 39 -3.66 -32.44 40.91
C LYS A 39 -3.41 -30.95 40.75
N LYS A 40 -3.22 -30.26 41.87
CA LYS A 40 -3.05 -28.79 41.94
C LYS A 40 -2.03 -28.27 40.92
N GLU A 41 -0.91 -28.97 40.78
CA GLU A 41 0.19 -28.68 39.83
C GLU A 41 -0.24 -28.61 38.35
N PHE A 42 -1.30 -29.32 37.96
CA PHE A 42 -1.85 -29.29 36.60
C PHE A 42 -3.14 -28.47 36.50
N ARG A 43 -3.84 -28.28 37.62
CA ARG A 43 -5.10 -27.54 37.69
C ARG A 43 -4.87 -26.04 37.56
N GLU A 44 -3.94 -25.50 38.35
CA GLU A 44 -3.65 -24.06 38.42
C GLU A 44 -3.19 -23.47 37.06
N PRO A 45 -2.31 -24.12 36.27
CA PRO A 45 -1.98 -23.65 34.93
C PRO A 45 -3.19 -23.61 33.98
N VAL A 46 -4.11 -24.59 34.08
CA VAL A 46 -5.29 -24.64 33.21
C VAL A 46 -6.33 -23.60 33.61
N GLU A 47 -6.52 -23.34 34.91
CA GLU A 47 -7.37 -22.26 35.41
C GLU A 47 -6.83 -20.89 35.01
N ASN A 48 -5.52 -20.66 35.17
CA ASN A 48 -4.86 -19.42 34.76
C ASN A 48 -4.96 -19.22 33.24
N PHE A 49 -4.79 -20.29 32.46
CA PHE A 49 -4.99 -20.25 31.01
C PHE A 49 -6.43 -19.88 30.63
N CYS A 50 -7.44 -20.51 31.25
CA CYS A 50 -8.84 -20.19 31.00
C CYS A 50 -9.15 -18.73 31.34
N ARG A 51 -8.66 -18.22 32.48
CA ARG A 51 -8.84 -16.82 32.91
C ARG A 51 -8.20 -15.84 31.93
N TYR A 52 -6.96 -16.09 31.53
CA TYR A 52 -6.25 -15.27 30.55
C TYR A 52 -6.96 -15.24 29.19
N VAL A 53 -7.48 -16.38 28.75
CA VAL A 53 -8.29 -16.44 27.52
C VAL A 53 -9.60 -15.66 27.67
N GLU A 54 -10.24 -15.66 28.83
CA GLU A 54 -11.44 -14.86 29.10
C GLU A 54 -11.17 -13.35 29.12
N GLU A 55 -10.05 -12.93 29.70
CA GLU A 55 -9.59 -11.52 29.66
C GLU A 55 -9.38 -11.06 28.21
N ILE A 56 -8.64 -11.83 27.41
CA ILE A 56 -8.44 -11.52 25.99
C ILE A 56 -9.77 -11.48 25.22
N LEU A 57 -10.67 -12.44 25.48
CA LEU A 57 -11.98 -12.49 24.81
C LEU A 57 -12.88 -11.31 25.20
N ARG A 58 -12.68 -10.71 26.38
CA ARG A 58 -13.40 -9.53 26.86
C ARG A 58 -12.98 -8.27 26.10
N ASP A 59 -11.68 -8.18 25.78
CA ASP A 59 -11.09 -7.03 25.10
C ASP A 59 -11.16 -7.14 23.56
N MET A 60 -11.50 -8.32 23.03
CA MET A 60 -11.75 -8.49 21.59
C MET A 60 -13.11 -7.89 21.17
N PRO A 61 -13.17 -6.99 20.18
CA PRO A 61 -14.44 -6.49 19.65
C PRO A 61 -15.24 -7.63 19.04
N LYS A 62 -16.51 -7.77 19.46
CA LYS A 62 -17.39 -8.84 18.97
C LYS A 62 -17.62 -8.67 17.47
N LYS A 63 -17.95 -9.79 16.80
CA LYS A 63 -18.10 -9.89 15.34
C LYS A 63 -18.98 -8.82 14.69
N ASN A 64 -20.07 -8.41 15.34
CA ASN A 64 -20.97 -7.36 14.83
C ASN A 64 -20.61 -5.93 15.29
N ASP A 65 -19.68 -5.80 16.25
CA ASP A 65 -19.27 -4.50 16.80
C ASP A 65 -18.15 -3.87 15.96
N LYS A 66 -17.41 -4.67 15.18
CA LYS A 66 -16.31 -4.17 14.33
C LYS A 66 -16.78 -3.19 13.26
N GLU A 67 -17.83 -3.53 12.53
CA GLU A 67 -18.39 -2.63 11.50
C GLU A 67 -19.04 -1.40 12.11
N SER A 68 -19.71 -1.54 13.26
CA SER A 68 -20.33 -0.40 13.96
C SER A 68 -19.29 0.55 14.53
N ILE A 69 -18.14 0.06 15.02
CA ILE A 69 -17.00 0.88 15.43
C ILE A 69 -16.52 1.74 14.25
N ILE A 70 -16.22 1.12 13.10
CA ILE A 70 -15.77 1.84 11.90
C ILE A 70 -16.76 2.95 11.52
N LEU A 71 -18.04 2.60 11.39
CA LEU A 71 -19.08 3.57 11.02
C LEU A 71 -19.24 4.67 12.07
N SER A 72 -19.08 4.35 13.36
CA SER A 72 -19.20 5.34 14.45
C SER A 72 -18.03 6.32 14.48
N GLU A 73 -16.83 5.88 14.13
CA GLU A 73 -15.63 6.72 14.05
C GLU A 73 -15.74 7.74 12.90
N HIS A 74 -16.48 7.39 11.84
CA HIS A 74 -16.75 8.26 10.70
C HIS A 74 -18.14 8.94 10.73
N ARG A 75 -18.86 8.90 11.87
CA ARG A 75 -20.26 9.39 11.97
C ARG A 75 -20.49 10.83 11.50
N ASN A 76 -19.47 11.68 11.57
CA ASN A 76 -19.52 13.09 11.20
C ASN A 76 -19.08 13.37 9.75
N ASN A 77 -18.63 12.34 9.01
CA ASN A 77 -18.17 12.47 7.63
C ASN A 77 -19.09 11.65 6.71
N LYS A 78 -20.09 12.34 6.14
CA LYS A 78 -21.13 11.70 5.31
C LYS A 78 -20.53 11.06 4.05
N GLU A 79 -19.61 11.73 3.37
CA GLU A 79 -18.95 11.22 2.17
C GLU A 79 -18.18 9.92 2.46
N ALA A 80 -17.45 9.88 3.59
CA ALA A 80 -16.77 8.65 4.01
C ALA A 80 -17.76 7.52 4.30
N LEU A 81 -18.88 7.81 4.96
CA LEU A 81 -19.91 6.80 5.26
C LEU A 81 -20.57 6.25 4.00
N ASP A 82 -20.83 7.10 3.00
CA ASP A 82 -21.42 6.72 1.72
C ASP A 82 -20.55 5.68 0.98
N PHE A 83 -19.22 5.73 1.15
CA PHE A 83 -18.29 4.72 0.64
C PHE A 83 -18.09 3.53 1.59
N LEU A 84 -17.86 3.79 2.88
CA LEU A 84 -17.50 2.77 3.88
C LEU A 84 -18.62 1.75 4.07
N LYS A 85 -19.88 2.18 4.08
CA LYS A 85 -20.99 1.29 4.34
C LYS A 85 -21.12 0.20 3.25
N PRO A 86 -21.17 0.52 1.94
CA PRO A 86 -21.04 -0.48 0.88
C PRO A 86 -19.78 -1.33 1.01
N ALA A 87 -18.62 -0.73 1.20
CA ALA A 87 -17.36 -1.48 1.25
C ALA A 87 -17.34 -2.53 2.38
N LEU A 88 -17.92 -2.22 3.55
CA LEU A 88 -18.10 -3.17 4.65
C LEU A 88 -19.17 -4.22 4.35
N ASP A 89 -20.32 -3.83 3.79
CA ASP A 89 -21.40 -4.77 3.42
C ASP A 89 -20.86 -5.85 2.47
N PHE A 90 -20.08 -5.46 1.46
CA PHE A 90 -19.47 -6.38 0.49
C PHE A 90 -18.13 -7.01 0.95
N GLY A 91 -17.64 -6.65 2.14
CA GLY A 91 -16.39 -7.19 2.71
C GLY A 91 -15.19 -6.96 1.79
N LEU A 92 -14.98 -5.69 1.40
CA LEU A 92 -13.84 -5.25 0.60
C LEU A 92 -12.55 -5.09 1.42
N PHE A 93 -12.68 -4.89 2.73
CA PHE A 93 -11.55 -4.66 3.62
C PHE A 93 -11.20 -5.90 4.44
N ASP A 94 -9.91 -6.24 4.47
CA ASP A 94 -9.36 -7.29 5.34
C ASP A 94 -8.88 -6.72 6.69
N LEU A 95 -8.61 -5.41 6.76
CA LEU A 95 -8.06 -4.71 7.92
C LEU A 95 -8.69 -3.32 8.04
N TYR A 96 -8.96 -2.89 9.27
CA TYR A 96 -9.24 -1.50 9.60
C TYR A 96 -8.15 -0.94 10.51
N LEU A 97 -7.73 0.30 10.26
CA LEU A 97 -6.79 1.05 11.09
C LEU A 97 -7.34 2.47 11.25
N ASN A 98 -7.51 2.90 12.49
CA ASN A 98 -7.83 4.29 12.81
C ASN A 98 -6.53 5.10 12.84
N SER A 99 -6.44 6.13 12.00
CA SER A 99 -5.25 6.97 11.85
C SER A 99 -4.96 7.86 13.06
N TYR A 100 -5.96 8.19 13.88
CA TYR A 100 -5.81 9.10 15.02
C TYR A 100 -5.23 8.41 16.24
N ASN A 101 -5.62 7.16 16.49
CA ASN A 101 -5.19 6.42 17.68
C ASN A 101 -4.34 5.19 17.35
N MET A 102 -4.07 4.94 16.06
CA MET A 102 -3.29 3.81 15.55
C MET A 102 -3.80 2.43 15.98
N ASN A 103 -5.03 2.35 16.48
CA ASN A 103 -5.69 1.10 16.80
C ASN A 103 -6.32 0.52 15.54
N GLY A 104 -6.25 -0.81 15.40
CA GLY A 104 -6.81 -1.50 14.25
C GLY A 104 -7.16 -2.94 14.55
N PHE A 105 -7.99 -3.52 13.69
CA PHE A 105 -8.40 -4.90 13.81
C PHE A 105 -8.66 -5.52 12.44
N ILE A 106 -8.41 -6.83 12.37
CA ILE A 106 -8.70 -7.64 11.18
C ILE A 106 -10.22 -7.81 11.07
N LEU A 107 -10.75 -7.58 9.87
CA LEU A 107 -12.14 -7.80 9.51
C LEU A 107 -12.38 -9.24 9.07
N ASP A 108 -13.57 -9.76 9.32
CA ASP A 108 -13.90 -11.12 8.92
C ASP A 108 -14.21 -11.17 7.41
N LYS A 109 -13.59 -12.12 6.71
CA LYS A 109 -13.82 -12.31 5.27
C LYS A 109 -15.26 -12.72 5.00
N LYS A 110 -16.02 -11.83 4.33
CA LYS A 110 -17.33 -12.17 3.76
C LYS A 110 -17.14 -12.90 2.43
N ARG A 111 -17.55 -14.17 2.40
CA ARG A 111 -17.42 -15.05 1.23
C ARG A 111 -18.58 -14.95 0.25
N LYS A 112 -19.75 -14.49 0.71
CA LYS A 112 -20.97 -14.35 -0.10
C LYS A 112 -21.71 -13.09 0.30
N ILE A 113 -22.43 -12.50 -0.65
CA ILE A 113 -23.34 -11.40 -0.39
C ILE A 113 -24.55 -11.96 0.37
N GLU A 114 -24.91 -11.34 1.49
CA GLU A 114 -26.09 -11.76 2.25
C GLU A 114 -27.37 -11.30 1.54
N ARG A 115 -28.45 -12.09 1.57
CA ARG A 115 -29.75 -11.72 0.98
C ARG A 115 -30.28 -10.34 1.39
N LYS A 116 -29.96 -9.89 2.60
CA LYS A 116 -30.34 -8.56 3.09
C LYS A 116 -29.62 -7.44 2.32
N ILE A 117 -28.34 -7.69 1.99
CA ILE A 117 -27.49 -6.78 1.21
C ILE A 117 -27.98 -6.76 -0.25
N GLU A 118 -28.30 -7.91 -0.84
CA GLU A 118 -28.89 -7.98 -2.19
C GLU A 118 -30.12 -7.07 -2.32
N LYS A 119 -31.07 -7.17 -1.38
CA LYS A 119 -32.26 -6.32 -1.36
C LYS A 119 -31.94 -4.83 -1.17
N GLN A 120 -30.93 -4.51 -0.35
CA GLN A 120 -30.53 -3.14 -0.09
C GLN A 120 -29.95 -2.46 -1.35
N TYR A 121 -29.19 -3.20 -2.16
CA TYR A 121 -28.49 -2.67 -3.33
C TYR A 121 -29.18 -2.96 -4.67
N GLN A 122 -30.28 -3.71 -4.68
CA GLN A 122 -31.10 -3.97 -5.86
C GLN A 122 -31.53 -2.69 -6.61
N PRO A 123 -31.97 -1.60 -5.95
CA PRO A 123 -32.31 -0.37 -6.68
C PRO A 123 -31.14 0.21 -7.48
N MET A 124 -29.92 0.14 -6.93
CA MET A 124 -28.72 0.63 -7.63
C MET A 124 -28.37 -0.25 -8.83
N PHE A 125 -28.51 -1.57 -8.68
CA PHE A 125 -28.38 -2.50 -9.81
C PHE A 125 -29.32 -2.12 -10.95
N VAL A 126 -30.60 -1.92 -10.64
CA VAL A 126 -31.62 -1.56 -11.63
C VAL A 126 -31.25 -0.25 -12.33
N VAL A 127 -30.81 0.77 -11.59
CA VAL A 127 -30.37 2.05 -12.17
C VAL A 127 -29.21 1.83 -13.14
N ASN A 128 -28.13 1.18 -12.72
CA ASN A 128 -26.97 0.96 -13.57
C ASN A 128 -27.26 0.06 -14.77
N PHE A 129 -28.11 -0.94 -14.61
CA PHE A 129 -28.48 -1.85 -15.68
C PHE A 129 -29.32 -1.15 -16.76
N ASN A 130 -30.24 -0.25 -16.37
CA ASN A 130 -30.96 0.58 -17.33
C ASN A 130 -30.04 1.60 -18.02
N LEU A 131 -29.12 2.23 -17.28
CA LEU A 131 -28.13 3.14 -17.88
C LEU A 131 -27.24 2.44 -18.90
N LEU A 132 -26.84 1.19 -18.64
CA LEU A 132 -26.10 0.37 -19.60
C LEU A 132 -26.93 0.13 -20.87
N ILE A 133 -28.20 -0.26 -20.73
CA ILE A 133 -29.14 -0.47 -21.86
C ILE A 133 -29.24 0.80 -22.69
N ASP A 134 -29.53 1.93 -22.04
CA ASP A 134 -29.67 3.24 -22.71
C ASP A 134 -28.36 3.67 -23.37
N PHE A 135 -27.21 3.40 -22.74
CA PHE A 135 -25.89 3.70 -23.29
C PHE A 135 -25.61 2.89 -24.55
N ILE A 136 -25.94 1.59 -24.54
CA ILE A 136 -25.77 0.72 -25.71
C ILE A 136 -26.68 1.21 -26.83
N ASP A 137 -28.00 1.30 -26.59
CA ASP A 137 -28.97 1.68 -27.63
C ASP A 137 -28.60 3.05 -28.25
N LYS A 138 -28.14 4.02 -27.46
CA LYS A 138 -27.69 5.35 -27.94
C LYS A 138 -26.43 5.31 -28.81
N ASN A 139 -25.55 4.34 -28.61
CA ASN A 139 -24.26 4.27 -29.29
C ASN A 139 -24.23 3.24 -30.43
N SER A 140 -25.16 2.28 -30.43
CA SER A 140 -25.34 1.30 -31.50
C SER A 140 -25.78 1.90 -32.83
N GLU A 141 -26.39 3.09 -32.82
CA GLU A 141 -26.80 3.80 -34.05
C GLU A 141 -25.67 4.62 -34.69
N LYS A 142 -24.50 4.72 -34.05
CA LYS A 142 -23.40 5.58 -34.49
C LYS A 142 -22.34 4.80 -35.25
N ASP A 143 -21.74 5.43 -36.25
CA ASP A 143 -20.57 4.90 -36.96
C ASP A 143 -19.24 5.46 -36.40
N VAL A 144 -18.11 5.00 -36.95
CA VAL A 144 -16.77 5.46 -36.52
C VAL A 144 -16.59 6.97 -36.74
N GLU A 145 -17.10 7.47 -37.86
CA GLU A 145 -17.02 8.85 -38.30
C GLU A 145 -17.77 9.80 -37.34
N ASP A 146 -18.93 9.40 -36.81
CA ASP A 146 -19.68 10.13 -35.77
C ASP A 146 -18.86 10.39 -34.50
N PHE A 147 -17.96 9.48 -34.13
CA PHE A 147 -17.08 9.64 -32.97
C PHE A 147 -15.87 10.51 -33.31
N VAL A 148 -15.31 10.35 -34.51
CA VAL A 148 -14.18 11.17 -34.99
C VAL A 148 -14.59 12.64 -35.09
N GLU A 149 -15.81 12.95 -35.57
CA GLU A 149 -16.35 14.31 -35.60
C GLU A 149 -16.52 14.92 -34.21
N LYS A 150 -16.69 14.09 -33.17
CA LYS A 150 -16.71 14.50 -31.76
C LYS A 150 -15.31 14.64 -31.14
N GLY A 151 -14.26 14.54 -31.95
CA GLY A 151 -12.88 14.71 -31.52
C GLY A 151 -12.21 13.44 -31.00
N TRP A 152 -12.77 12.25 -31.23
CA TRP A 152 -12.10 11.00 -30.86
C TRP A 152 -10.98 10.69 -31.85
N ARG A 153 -9.87 10.14 -31.35
CA ARG A 153 -8.86 9.53 -32.23
C ARG A 153 -9.49 8.35 -32.97
N ARG A 154 -9.15 8.19 -34.25
CA ARG A 154 -9.68 7.12 -35.11
C ARG A 154 -9.53 5.73 -34.49
N GLU A 155 -8.37 5.41 -33.94
CA GLU A 155 -8.11 4.11 -33.27
C GLU A 155 -9.08 3.85 -32.10
N ARG A 156 -9.39 4.87 -31.30
CA ARG A 156 -10.34 4.78 -30.18
C ARG A 156 -11.76 4.58 -30.69
N ALA A 157 -12.15 5.31 -31.74
CA ALA A 157 -13.47 5.20 -32.36
C ALA A 157 -13.69 3.81 -32.98
N GLU A 158 -12.69 3.29 -33.70
CA GLU A 158 -12.72 1.95 -34.31
C GLU A 158 -12.80 0.84 -33.25
N GLU A 159 -12.04 0.95 -32.15
CA GLU A 159 -12.14 0.00 -31.04
C GLU A 159 -13.52 0.02 -30.38
N PHE A 160 -14.02 1.21 -30.04
CA PHE A 160 -15.32 1.35 -29.38
C PHE A 160 -16.46 0.80 -30.25
N TYR A 161 -16.49 1.19 -31.53
CA TYR A 161 -17.47 0.69 -32.50
C TYR A 161 -17.39 -0.83 -32.62
N SER A 162 -16.20 -1.41 -32.73
CA SER A 162 -16.03 -2.87 -32.85
C SER A 162 -16.51 -3.66 -31.62
N ASN A 163 -16.58 -3.03 -30.45
CA ASN A 163 -17.00 -3.67 -29.20
C ASN A 163 -18.46 -3.39 -28.82
N CYS A 164 -19.07 -2.34 -29.39
CA CYS A 164 -20.48 -2.01 -29.20
C CYS A 164 -21.32 -2.89 -30.14
N PRO A 165 -22.49 -3.42 -29.72
CA PRO A 165 -23.34 -4.17 -30.64
C PRO A 165 -24.01 -3.23 -31.66
N HIS A 166 -24.09 -3.64 -32.92
CA HIS A 166 -24.80 -2.92 -33.98
C HIS A 166 -25.88 -3.81 -34.62
N GLU A 167 -26.94 -3.22 -35.19
CA GLU A 167 -28.04 -4.02 -35.78
C GLU A 167 -27.55 -4.96 -36.89
N GLU A 168 -26.61 -4.50 -37.70
CA GLU A 168 -25.98 -5.23 -38.80
C GLU A 168 -25.28 -6.54 -38.38
N ASP A 169 -24.85 -6.65 -37.12
CA ASP A 169 -24.27 -7.87 -36.55
C ASP A 169 -25.28 -9.03 -36.48
N TYR A 170 -26.57 -8.71 -36.50
CA TYR A 170 -27.66 -9.66 -36.26
C TYR A 170 -28.55 -9.89 -37.48
N GLU A 171 -28.58 -8.94 -38.44
CA GLU A 171 -29.41 -9.00 -39.66
C GLU A 171 -29.24 -10.30 -40.46
N LYS A 172 -28.01 -10.81 -40.58
CA LYS A 172 -27.69 -12.00 -41.42
C LYS A 172 -28.08 -13.34 -40.79
N SER A 173 -28.27 -13.39 -39.48
CA SER A 173 -28.41 -14.67 -38.75
C SER A 173 -29.84 -15.06 -38.42
N GLU A 174 -30.75 -14.10 -38.28
CA GLU A 174 -32.08 -14.38 -37.70
C GLU A 174 -33.26 -13.70 -38.42
N GLY A 175 -33.06 -13.00 -39.55
CA GLY A 175 -34.17 -12.44 -40.34
C GLY A 175 -35.04 -11.47 -39.54
N ILE A 176 -34.40 -10.56 -38.82
CA ILE A 176 -35.05 -9.80 -37.76
C ILE A 176 -35.50 -8.44 -38.27
N SER A 177 -36.80 -8.32 -38.50
CA SER A 177 -37.52 -7.03 -38.53
C SER A 177 -38.26 -6.77 -37.19
N SER A 178 -37.82 -7.38 -36.07
CA SER A 178 -38.63 -7.44 -34.84
C SER A 178 -37.88 -7.51 -33.49
N ILE A 179 -36.58 -7.18 -33.40
CA ILE A 179 -35.93 -7.01 -32.07
C ILE A 179 -36.50 -5.73 -31.44
N PRO A 180 -37.15 -5.78 -30.25
CA PRO A 180 -37.72 -4.58 -29.62
C PRO A 180 -36.69 -3.67 -28.95
N SER A 181 -35.48 -4.17 -28.68
CA SER A 181 -34.32 -3.43 -28.15
C SER A 181 -33.05 -4.24 -28.42
N LEU A 182 -32.11 -3.64 -29.15
CA LEU A 182 -30.84 -4.27 -29.53
C LEU A 182 -30.01 -4.61 -28.29
N SER A 183 -29.91 -3.69 -27.34
CA SER A 183 -29.19 -3.89 -26.09
C SER A 183 -29.75 -5.05 -25.26
N GLU A 184 -31.08 -5.16 -25.11
CA GLU A 184 -31.70 -6.27 -24.38
C GLU A 184 -31.37 -7.63 -25.02
N TYR A 185 -31.41 -7.69 -26.35
CA TYR A 185 -31.11 -8.90 -27.12
C TYR A 185 -29.62 -9.28 -27.02
N TRP A 186 -28.72 -8.32 -27.21
CA TRP A 186 -27.27 -8.53 -27.07
C TRP A 186 -26.92 -9.03 -25.66
N LEU A 187 -27.43 -8.37 -24.61
CA LEU A 187 -27.22 -8.79 -23.22
C LEU A 187 -27.74 -10.21 -22.97
N ALA A 188 -28.92 -10.57 -23.50
CA ALA A 188 -29.45 -11.92 -23.36
C ALA A 188 -28.53 -12.97 -24.00
N LYS A 189 -28.02 -12.67 -25.20
CA LYS A 189 -27.14 -13.57 -25.97
C LYS A 189 -25.78 -13.75 -25.28
N GLU A 190 -25.11 -12.66 -24.94
CA GLU A 190 -23.76 -12.69 -24.35
C GLU A 190 -23.76 -13.29 -22.94
N LEU A 191 -24.80 -12.99 -22.13
CA LEU A 191 -24.94 -13.55 -20.79
C LEU A 191 -25.54 -14.96 -20.79
N LYS A 192 -26.00 -15.46 -21.94
CA LYS A 192 -26.67 -16.76 -22.11
C LYS A 192 -27.89 -16.92 -21.19
N VAL A 193 -28.70 -15.86 -21.11
CA VAL A 193 -29.95 -15.82 -20.34
C VAL A 193 -31.13 -15.52 -21.26
N SER A 194 -32.35 -15.73 -20.76
CA SER A 194 -33.55 -15.41 -21.54
C SER A 194 -33.81 -13.90 -21.57
N ASN A 195 -34.41 -13.40 -22.67
CA ASN A 195 -34.92 -12.02 -22.76
C ASN A 195 -35.88 -11.67 -21.61
N THR A 196 -36.65 -12.65 -21.11
CA THR A 196 -37.52 -12.48 -19.94
C THR A 196 -36.71 -12.15 -18.68
N GLN A 197 -35.56 -12.79 -18.47
CA GLN A 197 -34.68 -12.49 -17.34
C GLN A 197 -34.11 -11.08 -17.44
N ILE A 198 -33.66 -10.64 -18.62
CA ILE A 198 -33.20 -9.27 -18.85
C ILE A 198 -34.28 -8.26 -18.49
N ARG A 199 -35.52 -8.46 -18.95
CA ARG A 199 -36.66 -7.58 -18.60
C ARG A 199 -37.01 -7.60 -17.12
N ASN A 200 -36.90 -8.74 -16.45
CA ASN A 200 -37.11 -8.84 -15.01
C ASN A 200 -36.03 -8.09 -14.23
N TRP A 201 -34.77 -8.13 -14.67
CA TRP A 201 -33.68 -7.34 -14.09
C TRP A 201 -33.88 -5.85 -14.32
N LYS A 202 -34.24 -5.45 -15.54
CA LYS A 202 -34.56 -4.07 -15.93
C LYS A 202 -35.67 -3.45 -15.08
N SER A 203 -36.71 -4.22 -14.76
CA SER A 203 -37.85 -3.78 -13.94
C SER A 203 -37.63 -3.97 -12.43
N GLY A 204 -36.51 -4.57 -12.01
CA GLY A 204 -36.25 -4.89 -10.61
C GLY A 204 -37.15 -6.00 -10.04
N LYS A 205 -37.83 -6.77 -10.88
CA LYS A 205 -38.66 -7.92 -10.45
C LYS A 205 -37.80 -9.05 -9.89
N ASP A 206 -36.67 -9.32 -10.54
CA ASP A 206 -35.68 -10.30 -10.10
C ASP A 206 -34.32 -9.63 -9.91
N PHE A 207 -33.48 -10.18 -9.04
CA PHE A 207 -32.07 -9.81 -8.89
C PHE A 207 -31.19 -10.87 -9.59
N PRO A 208 -30.11 -10.49 -10.29
CA PRO A 208 -29.21 -11.47 -10.91
C PRO A 208 -28.59 -12.39 -9.86
N THR A 209 -28.38 -13.65 -10.22
CA THR A 209 -27.59 -14.57 -9.40
C THR A 209 -26.14 -14.09 -9.35
N GLU A 210 -25.37 -14.54 -8.34
CA GLU A 210 -23.93 -14.23 -8.21
C GLU A 210 -23.16 -14.58 -9.50
N GLU A 211 -23.48 -15.72 -10.11
CA GLU A 211 -22.91 -16.15 -11.39
C GLU A 211 -23.27 -15.21 -12.55
N ASN A 212 -24.53 -14.80 -12.68
CA ASN A 212 -24.96 -13.90 -13.75
C ASN A 212 -24.36 -12.50 -13.58
N LEU A 213 -24.25 -12.03 -12.34
CA LEU A 213 -23.60 -10.75 -12.04
C LEU A 213 -22.10 -10.80 -12.36
N ASP A 214 -21.43 -11.91 -12.05
CA ASP A 214 -20.02 -12.10 -12.43
C ASP A 214 -19.84 -12.22 -13.95
N ASN A 215 -20.76 -12.86 -14.66
CA ASN A 215 -20.74 -12.91 -16.13
C ASN A 215 -20.95 -11.52 -16.74
N LEU A 216 -21.87 -10.71 -16.20
CA LEU A 216 -22.06 -9.32 -16.62
C LEU A 216 -20.80 -8.48 -16.39
N LYS A 217 -20.16 -8.61 -15.23
CA LYS A 217 -18.90 -7.92 -14.94
C LYS A 217 -17.79 -8.33 -15.92
N LYS A 218 -17.66 -9.62 -16.21
CA LYS A 218 -16.67 -10.14 -17.17
C LYS A 218 -16.91 -9.62 -18.58
N LEU A 219 -18.17 -9.61 -19.03
CA LEU A 219 -18.55 -9.09 -20.34
C LEU A 219 -18.11 -7.63 -20.52
N LEU A 220 -18.20 -6.84 -19.45
CA LEU A 220 -17.88 -5.41 -19.43
C LEU A 220 -16.49 -5.11 -18.85
N HIS A 221 -15.63 -6.12 -18.72
CA HIS A 221 -14.26 -6.01 -18.20
C HIS A 221 -14.14 -5.36 -16.80
N LEU A 222 -15.20 -5.43 -16.00
CA LEU A 222 -15.27 -4.86 -14.66
C LEU A 222 -14.72 -5.82 -13.61
N ASN A 223 -14.02 -5.25 -12.64
CA ASN A 223 -13.54 -5.93 -11.45
C ASN A 223 -14.25 -5.42 -10.19
N GLY A 224 -14.27 -6.26 -9.15
CA GLY A 224 -14.72 -5.86 -7.82
C GLY A 224 -16.11 -6.33 -7.44
N LYS A 225 -16.30 -6.56 -6.13
CA LYS A 225 -17.55 -7.11 -5.58
C LYS A 225 -18.72 -6.14 -5.70
N ILE A 226 -18.44 -4.84 -5.64
CA ILE A 226 -19.46 -3.77 -5.64
C ILE A 226 -19.89 -3.29 -7.02
N ALA A 227 -19.23 -3.70 -8.10
CA ALA A 227 -19.58 -3.24 -9.45
C ALA A 227 -21.05 -3.53 -9.77
N PHE A 228 -21.73 -2.57 -10.40
CA PHE A 228 -23.19 -2.45 -10.57
C PHE A 228 -24.03 -2.20 -9.31
N LEU A 229 -23.48 -2.36 -8.11
CA LEU A 229 -24.25 -2.36 -6.86
C LEU A 229 -23.95 -1.16 -5.95
N GLY A 230 -22.68 -0.77 -5.83
CA GLY A 230 -22.22 0.16 -4.79
C GLY A 230 -22.28 1.63 -5.18
N TYR A 231 -22.32 1.95 -6.48
CA TYR A 231 -22.29 3.31 -6.99
C TYR A 231 -22.95 3.38 -8.36
N LYS A 232 -23.34 4.59 -8.77
CA LYS A 232 -23.94 4.86 -10.08
C LYS A 232 -22.83 5.10 -11.10
N PHE A 233 -22.89 4.44 -12.25
CA PHE A 233 -21.99 4.70 -13.37
C PHE A 233 -22.36 5.99 -14.12
N SER A 234 -21.35 6.65 -14.65
CA SER A 234 -21.41 7.79 -15.55
C SER A 234 -21.07 7.40 -16.99
N ASP A 235 -21.42 8.24 -17.97
CA ASP A 235 -21.24 7.92 -19.40
C ASP A 235 -19.80 7.55 -19.76
N TRP A 236 -18.78 8.24 -19.22
CA TRP A 236 -17.38 7.92 -19.49
C TRP A 236 -16.94 6.58 -18.88
N GLU A 237 -17.54 6.14 -17.77
CA GLU A 237 -17.27 4.82 -17.20
C GLU A 237 -17.84 3.73 -18.08
N PHE A 238 -19.01 3.95 -18.67
CA PHE A 238 -19.57 3.04 -19.67
C PHE A 238 -18.72 3.01 -20.94
N GLU A 239 -18.22 4.17 -21.43
CA GLU A 239 -17.28 4.21 -22.55
C GLU A 239 -16.06 3.31 -22.31
N GLY A 240 -15.50 3.37 -21.11
CA GLY A 240 -14.36 2.53 -20.71
C GLY A 240 -14.65 1.03 -20.76
N MET A 241 -15.89 0.60 -20.54
CA MET A 241 -16.28 -0.82 -20.60
C MET A 241 -16.20 -1.40 -22.02
N PHE A 242 -16.26 -0.55 -23.05
CA PHE A 242 -16.16 -0.92 -24.47
C PHE A 242 -14.80 -0.54 -25.10
N LEU A 243 -13.85 -0.11 -24.27
CA LEU A 243 -12.47 0.23 -24.66
C LEU A 243 -11.45 -0.63 -23.89
N PRO A 244 -11.52 -1.98 -23.99
CA PRO A 244 -10.69 -2.88 -23.21
C PRO A 244 -9.19 -2.74 -23.47
N ASN A 245 -8.75 -2.38 -24.67
CA ASN A 245 -7.32 -2.19 -24.97
C ASN A 245 -6.79 -0.93 -24.29
N ILE A 246 -7.58 0.14 -24.22
CA ILE A 246 -7.22 1.33 -23.44
C ILE A 246 -7.22 0.99 -21.95
N GLY A 247 -8.21 0.22 -21.47
CA GLY A 247 -8.24 -0.28 -20.09
C GLY A 247 -7.03 -1.14 -19.74
N ASP A 248 -6.61 -2.05 -20.63
CA ASP A 248 -5.41 -2.88 -20.47
C ASP A 248 -4.13 -2.05 -20.54
N LYS A 249 -4.07 -1.06 -21.42
CA LYS A 249 -2.94 -0.12 -21.50
C LYS A 249 -2.80 0.67 -20.21
N LEU A 250 -3.90 1.20 -19.66
CA LEU A 250 -3.91 1.93 -18.39
C LEU A 250 -3.55 1.02 -17.22
N ARG A 251 -4.11 -0.20 -17.15
CA ARG A 251 -3.73 -1.19 -16.12
C ARG A 251 -2.24 -1.52 -16.17
N LYS A 252 -1.70 -1.72 -17.37
CA LYS A 252 -0.28 -1.98 -17.56
C LYS A 252 0.58 -0.77 -17.17
N GLN A 253 0.13 0.44 -17.48
CA GLN A 253 0.79 1.67 -17.05
C GLN A 253 0.81 1.80 -15.52
N ASP A 254 -0.30 1.47 -14.84
CA ASP A 254 -0.37 1.44 -13.38
C ASP A 254 0.58 0.38 -12.79
N GLU A 255 0.60 -0.84 -13.34
CA GLU A 255 1.51 -1.91 -12.92
C GLU A 255 2.98 -1.51 -13.12
N ASP A 256 3.33 -0.94 -14.28
CA ASP A 256 4.66 -0.43 -14.59
C ASP A 256 5.07 0.70 -13.64
N PHE A 257 4.15 1.62 -13.34
CA PHE A 257 4.37 2.72 -12.39
C PHE A 257 4.64 2.18 -10.98
N LEU A 258 3.83 1.23 -10.51
CA LEU A 258 4.01 0.59 -9.21
C LEU A 258 5.34 -0.16 -9.12
N TYR A 259 5.73 -0.86 -10.18
CA TYR A 259 7.02 -1.52 -10.27
C TYR A 259 8.16 -0.50 -10.16
N GLN A 260 8.09 0.59 -10.93
CA GLN A 260 9.10 1.67 -10.88
C GLN A 260 9.19 2.30 -9.50
N LYS A 261 8.07 2.58 -8.82
CA LYS A 261 8.07 3.11 -7.45
C LYS A 261 8.68 2.14 -6.43
N THR A 262 8.47 0.84 -6.64
CA THR A 262 9.08 -0.20 -5.79
C THR A 262 10.58 -0.30 -6.03
N LEU A 263 11.02 -0.17 -7.28
CA LEU A 263 12.43 -0.17 -7.67
C LEU A 263 13.16 1.10 -7.20
N GLU A 264 12.52 2.28 -7.30
CA GLU A 264 13.00 3.54 -6.72
C GLU A 264 13.28 3.38 -5.23
N PHE A 265 12.33 2.78 -4.49
CA PHE A 265 12.51 2.49 -3.07
C PHE A 265 13.68 1.52 -2.81
N PHE A 266 13.75 0.42 -3.55
CA PHE A 266 14.85 -0.54 -3.43
C PHE A 266 16.22 0.12 -3.70
N THR A 267 16.31 0.99 -4.71
CA THR A 267 17.54 1.71 -5.07
C THR A 267 17.99 2.62 -3.94
N ASN A 268 17.06 3.35 -3.30
CA ASN A 268 17.35 4.15 -2.12
C ASN A 268 17.92 3.30 -0.98
N VAL A 269 17.32 2.14 -0.70
CA VAL A 269 17.83 1.19 0.31
C VAL A 269 19.23 0.69 -0.06
N LEU A 270 19.43 0.32 -1.32
CA LEU A 270 20.71 -0.18 -1.82
C LEU A 270 21.81 0.88 -1.66
N PHE A 271 21.59 2.11 -2.11
CA PHE A 271 22.57 3.20 -2.00
C PHE A 271 22.82 3.61 -0.55
N PHE A 272 21.80 3.61 0.29
CA PHE A 272 21.96 3.96 1.69
C PHE A 272 22.85 2.97 2.45
N TYR A 273 22.64 1.66 2.26
CA TYR A 273 23.39 0.63 2.99
C TYR A 273 24.71 0.24 2.34
N CYS A 274 24.79 0.31 1.01
CA CYS A 274 25.87 -0.25 0.22
C CYS A 274 26.63 0.81 -0.59
N GLY A 275 26.34 2.10 -0.41
CA GLY A 275 26.88 3.20 -1.24
C GLY A 275 28.40 3.31 -1.27
N ASP A 276 29.10 2.83 -0.24
CA ASP A 276 30.56 2.85 -0.17
C ASP A 276 31.22 1.69 -0.96
N ILE A 277 30.44 0.71 -1.40
CA ILE A 277 30.93 -0.40 -2.20
C ILE A 277 31.15 0.08 -3.62
N SER A 278 32.35 -0.13 -4.17
CA SER A 278 32.79 0.40 -5.47
C SER A 278 31.76 0.23 -6.61
N ILE A 279 31.14 -0.94 -6.72
CA ILE A 279 30.16 -1.22 -7.78
C ILE A 279 28.88 -0.39 -7.59
N ILE A 280 28.42 -0.24 -6.35
CA ILE A 280 27.22 0.55 -6.02
C ILE A 280 27.51 2.05 -6.13
N LYS A 281 28.72 2.47 -5.76
CA LYS A 281 29.20 3.84 -5.94
C LYS A 281 29.26 4.22 -7.42
N GLN A 282 29.75 3.33 -8.28
CA GLN A 282 29.76 3.55 -9.72
C GLN A 282 28.33 3.67 -10.24
N LEU A 283 27.42 2.76 -9.87
CA LEU A 283 26.02 2.84 -10.25
C LEU A 283 25.35 4.16 -9.82
N LYS A 284 25.72 4.69 -8.64
CA LYS A 284 25.25 5.99 -8.16
C LYS A 284 25.79 7.13 -9.02
N ASN A 285 27.08 7.12 -9.35
CA ASN A 285 27.68 8.14 -10.22
C ASN A 285 27.09 8.08 -11.63
N ASP A 286 26.94 6.89 -12.21
CA ASP A 286 26.36 6.72 -13.55
C ASP A 286 24.91 7.24 -13.59
N MET A 287 24.16 7.08 -12.51
CA MET A 287 22.81 7.64 -12.34
C MET A 287 22.82 9.17 -12.27
N GLU A 288 23.80 9.76 -11.59
CA GLU A 288 23.98 11.22 -11.49
C GLU A 288 24.40 11.84 -12.83
N GLU A 289 25.36 11.22 -13.53
CA GLU A 289 25.75 11.58 -14.90
C GLU A 289 24.62 11.34 -15.92
N SER A 290 23.61 10.57 -15.55
CA SER A 290 22.48 10.27 -16.42
C SER A 290 21.56 11.47 -16.64
N LEU A 291 21.40 12.26 -15.58
CA LEU A 291 20.38 13.30 -15.48
C LEU A 291 20.65 14.48 -16.39
N THR A 292 19.59 15.08 -16.93
CA THR A 292 19.69 16.26 -17.80
C THR A 292 19.88 17.57 -17.01
N GLU A 293 19.48 17.58 -15.74
CA GLU A 293 19.58 18.73 -14.84
C GLU A 293 20.35 18.38 -13.56
N GLU A 294 21.03 19.38 -12.97
CA GLU A 294 21.72 19.21 -11.68
C GLU A 294 20.73 18.93 -10.55
N VAL A 295 21.04 17.93 -9.73
CA VAL A 295 20.16 17.48 -8.66
C VAL A 295 20.35 18.32 -7.40
N GLN A 296 19.28 19.01 -6.96
CA GLN A 296 19.24 19.68 -5.66
C GLN A 296 18.65 18.82 -4.52
N GLY A 297 18.20 17.60 -4.82
CA GLY A 297 17.46 16.72 -3.91
C GLY A 297 17.93 15.26 -3.89
N ASN A 298 16.99 14.33 -3.71
CA ASN A 298 17.29 12.90 -3.75
C ASN A 298 17.57 12.47 -5.21
N LEU A 299 18.83 12.10 -5.47
CA LEU A 299 19.29 11.60 -6.78
C LEU A 299 18.41 10.49 -7.36
N VAL A 300 18.03 9.49 -6.56
CA VAL A 300 17.23 8.36 -7.02
C VAL A 300 15.85 8.84 -7.43
N SER A 301 15.20 9.68 -6.63
CA SER A 301 13.89 10.22 -6.98
C SER A 301 13.93 11.11 -8.21
N ALA A 302 14.98 11.93 -8.35
CA ALA A 302 15.19 12.76 -9.54
C ALA A 302 15.32 11.89 -10.81
N PHE A 303 16.14 10.84 -10.77
CA PHE A 303 16.31 9.91 -11.89
C PHE A 303 15.01 9.23 -12.31
N PHE A 304 14.27 8.66 -11.35
CA PHE A 304 13.00 7.99 -11.67
C PHE A 304 11.92 8.97 -12.16
N GLN A 305 11.93 10.22 -11.67
CA GLN A 305 11.01 11.26 -12.10
C GLN A 305 11.32 11.74 -13.52
N GLU A 306 12.59 11.99 -13.85
CA GLU A 306 13.01 12.37 -15.20
C GLU A 306 12.66 11.27 -16.21
N PHE A 307 12.97 10.01 -15.89
CA PHE A 307 12.63 8.86 -16.72
C PHE A 307 11.11 8.76 -16.99
N HIS A 308 10.29 9.02 -15.97
CA HIS A 308 8.84 9.03 -16.08
C HIS A 308 8.34 10.19 -16.95
N ASN A 309 8.85 11.40 -16.72
CA ASN A 309 8.49 12.60 -17.47
C ASN A 309 8.83 12.46 -18.97
N LEU A 310 10.00 11.92 -19.29
CA LEU A 310 10.40 11.61 -20.67
C LEU A 310 9.39 10.66 -21.35
N LYS A 311 8.95 9.60 -20.66
CA LYS A 311 7.94 8.67 -21.20
C LYS A 311 6.58 9.35 -21.41
N ILE A 312 6.04 10.01 -20.38
CA ILE A 312 4.72 10.65 -20.45
C ILE A 312 4.70 11.75 -21.52
N SER A 313 5.77 12.51 -21.66
CA SER A 313 5.84 13.61 -22.64
C SER A 313 5.58 13.15 -24.08
N ARG A 314 5.87 11.87 -24.39
CA ARG A 314 5.65 11.29 -25.73
C ARG A 314 4.27 10.64 -25.89
N GLU A 315 3.53 10.45 -24.81
CA GLU A 315 2.16 9.94 -24.85
C GLU A 315 1.12 11.06 -25.02
N ILE A 316 1.49 12.29 -24.66
CA ILE A 316 0.65 13.49 -24.72
C ILE A 316 0.94 14.26 -26.02
N ILE A 317 -0.12 14.66 -26.72
CA ILE A 317 -0.01 15.63 -27.82
C ILE A 317 -0.04 17.02 -27.20
N ALA A 318 1.11 17.70 -27.17
CA ALA A 318 1.22 19.01 -26.54
C ALA A 318 0.56 20.11 -27.39
N ASP A 319 -0.40 20.83 -26.80
CA ASP A 319 -1.01 22.05 -27.31
C ASP A 319 -0.81 23.23 -26.33
N GLU A 320 -1.26 24.43 -26.72
CA GLU A 320 -1.10 25.65 -25.91
C GLU A 320 -1.68 25.54 -24.49
N ASP A 321 -2.72 24.72 -24.28
CA ASP A 321 -3.33 24.53 -22.97
C ASP A 321 -2.59 23.46 -22.16
N THR A 322 -2.05 22.43 -22.82
CA THR A 322 -1.18 21.42 -22.20
C THR A 322 0.03 22.06 -21.55
N TYR A 323 0.67 23.03 -22.21
CA TYR A 323 1.83 23.75 -21.65
C TYR A 323 1.49 24.56 -20.39
N LYS A 324 0.24 25.03 -20.25
CA LYS A 324 -0.21 25.76 -19.05
C LYS A 324 -0.55 24.82 -17.90
N ILE A 325 -1.10 23.65 -18.21
CA ILE A 325 -1.56 22.67 -17.21
C ILE A 325 -0.39 21.83 -16.67
N LEU A 326 0.62 21.57 -17.50
CA LEU A 326 1.78 20.72 -17.17
C LEU A 326 3.11 21.51 -17.34
N PRO A 327 3.34 22.56 -16.53
CA PRO A 327 4.53 23.40 -16.66
C PRO A 327 5.83 22.61 -16.48
N ASP A 328 5.82 21.58 -15.63
CA ASP A 328 6.99 20.75 -15.32
C ASP A 328 7.40 19.83 -16.49
N LEU A 329 6.52 19.63 -17.48
CA LEU A 329 6.81 18.82 -18.67
C LEU A 329 7.24 19.64 -19.88
N VAL A 330 7.20 20.99 -19.80
CA VAL A 330 7.46 21.88 -20.93
C VAL A 330 8.83 21.63 -21.56
N SER A 331 9.87 21.50 -20.73
CA SER A 331 11.24 21.23 -21.20
C SER A 331 11.31 19.91 -21.97
N TYR A 332 10.63 18.88 -21.49
CA TYR A 332 10.57 17.55 -22.12
C TYR A 332 9.74 17.53 -23.41
N PHE A 333 8.66 18.30 -23.49
CA PHE A 333 7.88 18.44 -24.72
C PHE A 333 8.70 19.05 -25.86
N GLN A 334 9.56 20.02 -25.53
CA GLN A 334 10.41 20.72 -26.47
C GLN A 334 11.63 19.91 -26.95
N MET A 335 11.96 18.80 -26.28
CA MET A 335 13.04 17.90 -26.72
C MET A 335 12.69 17.17 -28.02
N SER A 336 13.69 16.95 -28.87
CA SER A 336 13.52 16.14 -30.08
C SER A 336 13.36 14.66 -29.76
N ASP A 337 12.63 13.91 -30.59
CA ASP A 337 12.43 12.47 -30.40
C ASP A 337 13.77 11.70 -30.39
N GLN A 338 14.77 12.16 -31.12
CA GLN A 338 16.12 11.57 -31.11
C GLN A 338 16.80 11.72 -29.75
N GLN A 339 16.71 12.91 -29.13
CA GLN A 339 17.26 13.15 -27.79
C GLN A 339 16.54 12.32 -26.74
N VAL A 340 15.21 12.31 -26.75
CA VAL A 340 14.40 11.54 -25.80
C VAL A 340 14.71 10.04 -25.91
N ASN A 341 14.77 9.50 -27.13
CA ASN A 341 15.06 8.08 -27.34
C ASN A 341 16.48 7.70 -26.89
N TYR A 342 17.45 8.59 -27.08
CA TYR A 342 18.82 8.38 -26.58
C TYR A 342 18.86 8.30 -25.04
N ILE A 343 18.23 9.28 -24.35
CA ILE A 343 18.22 9.33 -22.88
C ILE A 343 17.48 8.10 -22.32
N LEU A 344 16.28 7.80 -22.84
CA LEU A 344 15.52 6.62 -22.42
C LEU A 344 16.25 5.30 -22.66
N GLY A 345 17.07 5.21 -23.71
CA GLY A 345 17.91 4.04 -23.97
C GLY A 345 18.95 3.84 -22.89
N LYS A 346 19.71 4.90 -22.59
CA LYS A 346 20.73 4.94 -21.54
C LYS A 346 20.15 4.63 -20.16
N ASP A 347 19.03 5.26 -19.80
CA ASP A 347 18.39 5.06 -18.50
C ASP A 347 17.83 3.64 -18.32
N LYS A 348 17.35 3.00 -19.39
CA LYS A 348 16.91 1.59 -19.36
C LYS A 348 18.06 0.64 -19.04
N GLU A 349 19.25 0.92 -19.58
CA GLU A 349 20.45 0.14 -19.25
C GLU A 349 20.78 0.29 -17.76
N LEU A 350 20.77 1.52 -17.22
CA LEU A 350 21.00 1.76 -15.79
C LEU A 350 19.95 1.08 -14.90
N LEU A 351 18.66 1.17 -15.25
CA LEU A 351 17.59 0.47 -14.53
C LEU A 351 17.83 -1.04 -14.43
N SER A 352 18.37 -1.65 -15.50
CA SER A 352 18.70 -3.08 -15.52
C SER A 352 19.87 -3.46 -14.61
N GLN A 353 20.74 -2.50 -14.28
CA GLN A 353 21.90 -2.69 -13.40
C GLN A 353 21.56 -2.54 -11.91
N ILE A 354 20.42 -1.92 -11.58
CA ILE A 354 19.98 -1.72 -10.18
C ILE A 354 19.62 -3.05 -9.52
N PHE A 355 18.69 -3.81 -10.10
CA PHE A 355 18.14 -5.03 -9.48
C PHE A 355 18.81 -6.29 -10.03
N THR A 356 20.08 -6.49 -9.66
CA THR A 356 20.88 -7.65 -10.07
C THR A 356 21.08 -8.64 -8.92
N LYS A 357 21.38 -9.91 -9.26
CA LYS A 357 21.73 -10.93 -8.25
C LYS A 357 22.92 -10.53 -7.38
N GLU A 358 23.86 -9.79 -7.95
CA GLU A 358 25.03 -9.28 -7.25
C GLU A 358 24.67 -8.20 -6.23
N ASN A 359 23.89 -7.19 -6.62
CA ASN A 359 23.44 -6.14 -5.72
C ASN A 359 22.57 -6.69 -4.59
N ILE A 360 21.69 -7.66 -4.89
CA ILE A 360 20.89 -8.36 -3.89
C ILE A 360 21.79 -9.09 -2.88
N LYS A 361 22.83 -9.78 -3.37
CA LYS A 361 23.79 -10.50 -2.51
C LYS A 361 24.56 -9.54 -1.61
N ILE A 362 25.04 -8.43 -2.15
CA ILE A 362 25.73 -7.36 -1.41
C ILE A 362 24.83 -6.85 -0.29
N LEU A 363 23.59 -6.50 -0.62
CA LEU A 363 22.63 -5.97 0.35
C LEU A 363 22.35 -6.99 1.48
N ARG A 364 22.12 -8.27 1.13
CA ARG A 364 21.91 -9.34 2.13
C ARG A 364 23.10 -9.51 3.07
N GLN A 365 24.33 -9.45 2.56
CA GLN A 365 25.53 -9.56 3.38
C GLN A 365 25.66 -8.41 4.40
N ILE A 366 25.25 -7.19 4.04
CA ILE A 366 25.22 -6.06 4.97
C ILE A 366 24.12 -6.24 6.03
N PHE A 367 22.96 -6.75 5.62
CA PHE A 367 21.83 -7.02 6.51
C PHE A 367 22.17 -8.07 7.58
N ASP A 368 22.97 -9.08 7.23
CA ASP A 368 23.42 -10.09 8.21
C ASP A 368 24.48 -9.54 9.18
N LYS A 369 25.26 -8.52 8.79
CA LYS A 369 26.38 -7.98 9.58
C LYS A 369 26.01 -6.87 10.56
N LYS A 370 25.03 -6.01 10.25
CA LYS A 370 24.71 -4.81 11.06
C LYS A 370 23.62 -5.02 12.15
N CYS A 371 23.34 -6.28 12.51
CA CYS A 371 22.37 -6.67 13.54
C CYS A 371 20.93 -6.16 13.27
N PHE A 372 20.45 -6.30 12.04
CA PHE A 372 19.03 -6.02 11.72
C PHE A 372 18.10 -7.03 12.42
N SER A 373 16.87 -6.62 12.72
CA SER A 373 15.86 -7.51 13.27
C SER A 373 15.44 -8.57 12.25
N ASP A 374 14.89 -9.69 12.72
CA ASP A 374 14.37 -10.75 11.83
C ASP A 374 13.25 -10.23 10.94
N GLU A 375 12.41 -9.31 11.46
CA GLU A 375 11.33 -8.65 10.73
C GLU A 375 11.85 -7.81 9.55
N GLN A 376 12.95 -7.08 9.73
CA GLN A 376 13.58 -6.29 8.66
C GLN A 376 14.15 -7.17 7.55
N ARG A 377 14.71 -8.34 7.90
CA ARG A 377 15.22 -9.31 6.92
C ARG A 377 14.08 -9.99 6.15
N GLU A 378 12.97 -10.30 6.82
CA GLU A 378 11.77 -10.85 6.19
C GLU A 378 11.17 -9.85 5.18
N GLN A 379 11.03 -8.58 5.57
CA GLN A 379 10.53 -7.50 4.71
C GLN A 379 11.39 -7.28 3.47
N LEU A 380 12.73 -7.29 3.62
CA LEU A 380 13.64 -7.23 2.48
C LEU A 380 13.48 -8.46 1.56
N GLY A 381 13.30 -9.64 2.15
CA GLY A 381 13.03 -10.87 1.41
C GLY A 381 11.75 -10.78 0.56
N GLU A 382 10.67 -10.23 1.13
CA GLU A 382 9.43 -10.00 0.41
C GLU A 382 9.57 -8.96 -0.71
N LEU A 383 10.26 -7.84 -0.44
CA LEU A 383 10.51 -6.80 -1.45
C LEU A 383 11.28 -7.36 -2.65
N ILE A 384 12.34 -8.13 -2.39
CA ILE A 384 13.12 -8.82 -3.43
C ILE A 384 12.22 -9.79 -4.20
N SER A 385 11.42 -10.61 -3.51
CA SER A 385 10.53 -11.58 -4.17
C SER A 385 9.49 -10.93 -5.09
N VAL A 386 9.01 -9.73 -4.75
CA VAL A 386 8.06 -8.97 -5.57
C VAL A 386 8.76 -8.43 -6.82
N LEU A 387 9.95 -7.84 -6.67
CA LEU A 387 10.74 -7.31 -7.79
C LEU A 387 11.23 -8.41 -8.73
N GLU A 388 11.58 -9.61 -8.23
CA GLU A 388 11.92 -10.78 -9.04
C GLU A 388 10.76 -11.23 -9.96
N GLN A 389 9.51 -10.94 -9.57
CA GLN A 389 8.32 -11.21 -10.38
C GLN A 389 7.93 -10.05 -11.30
N GLN A 390 8.74 -8.99 -11.38
CA GLN A 390 8.43 -7.75 -12.11
C GLN A 390 7.12 -7.09 -11.64
N LYS A 391 6.84 -7.15 -10.34
CA LYS A 391 5.64 -6.56 -9.74
C LYS A 391 5.99 -5.37 -8.85
N GLY A 392 5.03 -4.47 -8.69
CA GLY A 392 5.10 -3.38 -7.73
C GLY A 392 4.21 -3.57 -6.51
N VAL A 393 4.41 -2.76 -5.48
CA VAL A 393 3.51 -2.65 -4.32
C VAL A 393 3.01 -1.21 -4.19
N HIS A 394 1.73 -1.03 -3.85
CA HIS A 394 1.12 0.30 -3.69
C HIS A 394 1.80 1.20 -2.65
N ASN A 395 2.49 0.59 -1.69
CA ASN A 395 3.18 1.35 -0.66
C ASN A 395 4.44 0.60 -0.21
N PRO A 396 5.54 0.68 -0.98
CA PRO A 396 6.78 -0.04 -0.65
C PRO A 396 7.35 0.44 0.69
N PHE A 397 7.14 1.71 1.03
CA PHE A 397 7.49 2.29 2.33
C PHE A 397 6.76 1.61 3.49
N LEU A 398 5.49 1.21 3.35
CA LEU A 398 4.78 0.47 4.41
C LEU A 398 5.36 -0.92 4.66
N ARG A 399 5.85 -1.60 3.62
CA ARG A 399 6.47 -2.94 3.78
C ARG A 399 7.85 -2.89 4.40
N PHE A 400 8.55 -1.77 4.30
CA PHE A 400 9.87 -1.57 4.92
C PHE A 400 9.81 -0.64 6.16
N ARG A 401 8.61 -0.17 6.55
CA ARG A 401 8.40 0.90 7.56
C ARG A 401 8.80 0.55 8.98
N LEU A 402 9.21 -0.69 9.23
CA LEU A 402 9.92 -1.02 10.46
C LEU A 402 11.41 -0.62 10.39
N MET A 403 11.75 0.13 9.35
CA MET A 403 12.76 1.17 9.28
C MET A 403 12.01 2.51 9.03
N TYR A 404 11.99 3.34 10.07
CA TYR A 404 11.24 4.59 10.32
C TYR A 404 11.00 5.54 9.11
N SER A 405 9.80 6.13 8.98
CA SER A 405 9.49 7.16 7.95
C SER A 405 9.75 8.60 8.42
N LYS A 406 10.29 9.43 7.52
CA LYS A 406 11.19 10.55 7.78
C LYS A 406 10.62 11.97 7.86
N ASP A 407 9.35 12.23 7.51
CA ASP A 407 8.96 13.62 7.18
C ASP A 407 7.72 14.19 7.89
N ASN A 408 7.35 13.75 9.10
CA ASN A 408 6.27 14.39 9.86
C ASN A 408 6.45 14.20 11.37
N HIS A 409 7.47 14.84 11.96
CA HIS A 409 7.52 14.99 13.41
C HIS A 409 6.76 16.26 13.80
N SER A 410 5.63 16.08 14.48
CA SER A 410 4.95 17.18 15.15
C SER A 410 5.87 17.80 16.21
N GLN A 411 5.56 19.01 16.67
CA GLN A 411 6.32 19.66 17.73
C GLN A 411 6.33 18.80 19.02
N GLU A 412 5.25 18.07 19.29
CA GLU A 412 5.13 17.14 20.42
C GLU A 412 6.03 15.90 20.25
N ASP A 413 6.19 15.40 19.02
CA ASP A 413 7.14 14.32 18.72
C ASP A 413 8.58 14.77 18.94
N ILE A 414 8.94 15.96 18.45
CA ILE A 414 10.28 16.55 18.66
C ILE A 414 10.56 16.72 20.16
N GLU A 415 9.57 17.19 20.91
CA GLU A 415 9.72 17.36 22.35
C GLU A 415 9.90 16.02 23.08
N THR A 416 9.10 15.01 22.70
CA THR A 416 9.17 13.65 23.27
C THR A 416 10.52 13.01 22.98
N ILE A 417 11.00 13.08 21.74
CA ILE A 417 12.31 12.57 21.32
C ILE A 417 13.43 13.29 22.09
N THR A 418 13.35 14.61 22.20
CA THR A 418 14.33 15.43 22.92
C THR A 418 14.45 15.00 24.40
N ASN A 419 13.31 14.83 25.08
CA ASN A 419 13.27 14.41 26.48
C ASN A 419 13.81 12.98 26.67
N GLN A 420 13.48 12.06 25.76
CA GLN A 420 13.95 10.68 25.82
C GLN A 420 15.46 10.58 25.59
N LEU A 421 16.00 11.32 24.62
CA LEU A 421 17.44 11.36 24.36
C LEU A 421 18.23 11.95 25.54
N ALA A 422 17.76 13.07 26.11
CA ALA A 422 18.36 13.66 27.30
C ALA A 422 18.32 12.70 28.49
N LEU A 423 17.22 11.98 28.69
CA LEU A 423 17.10 10.99 29.75
C LEU A 423 18.06 9.80 29.54
N LEU A 424 18.24 9.35 28.31
CA LEU A 424 19.14 8.24 27.99
C LEU A 424 20.61 8.57 28.29
N LEU A 425 21.04 9.82 28.11
CA LEU A 425 22.39 10.26 28.48
C LEU A 425 22.67 10.16 29.99
N THR A 426 21.63 10.11 30.82
CA THR A 426 21.77 9.91 32.27
C THR A 426 21.94 8.44 32.68
N VAL A 427 21.75 7.50 31.75
CA VAL A 427 21.97 6.08 32.02
C VAL A 427 23.46 5.88 32.30
N PRO A 428 23.86 5.23 33.41
CA PRO A 428 25.27 5.17 33.83
C PRO A 428 26.24 4.62 32.77
N SER A 429 25.83 3.61 31.99
CA SER A 429 26.65 3.04 30.91
C SER A 429 26.83 4.01 29.73
N ILE A 430 25.76 4.72 29.34
CA ILE A 430 25.76 5.71 28.25
C ILE A 430 26.54 6.96 28.67
N SER A 431 26.30 7.45 29.89
CA SER A 431 27.02 8.57 30.48
C SER A 431 28.52 8.29 30.55
N LYS A 432 28.92 7.10 31.03
CA LYS A 432 30.32 6.69 31.08
C LYS A 432 30.95 6.64 29.70
N TRP A 433 30.26 6.07 28.71
CA TRP A 433 30.73 6.03 27.33
C TRP A 433 30.94 7.43 26.74
N PHE A 434 29.94 8.31 26.86
CA PHE A 434 29.99 9.69 26.39
C PHE A 434 31.16 10.48 27.01
N HIS A 435 31.31 10.43 28.33
CA HIS A 435 32.38 11.14 29.06
C HIS A 435 33.77 10.47 28.94
N SER A 436 33.87 9.30 28.34
CA SER A 436 35.14 8.57 28.12
C SER A 436 35.69 8.74 26.70
N GLU A 437 35.38 9.86 26.05
CA GLU A 437 35.70 10.10 24.64
C GLU A 437 35.20 8.97 23.72
N TYR A 438 34.00 8.46 24.00
CA TYR A 438 33.36 7.39 23.23
C TYR A 438 34.11 6.04 23.31
N SER A 439 34.84 5.77 24.39
CA SER A 439 35.58 4.51 24.58
C SER A 439 34.66 3.30 24.81
N PHE A 440 34.98 2.19 24.15
CA PHE A 440 34.26 0.93 24.26
C PHE A 440 35.01 -0.17 25.04
N GLU A 441 36.22 0.10 25.53
CA GLU A 441 37.18 -0.92 26.02
C GLU A 441 36.74 -1.68 27.27
N SER A 442 35.73 -1.19 28.01
CA SER A 442 35.28 -1.77 29.28
C SER A 442 33.77 -2.06 29.35
N LEU A 443 33.11 -2.17 28.20
CA LEU A 443 31.66 -2.38 28.11
C LEU A 443 31.29 -3.86 27.97
N THR A 444 30.23 -4.26 28.67
CA THR A 444 29.59 -5.56 28.44
C THR A 444 28.82 -5.59 27.12
N ASP A 445 28.53 -6.77 26.59
CA ASP A 445 27.72 -6.93 25.35
C ASP A 445 26.33 -6.27 25.45
N LYS A 446 25.77 -6.22 26.66
CA LYS A 446 24.50 -5.54 26.90
C LYS A 446 24.67 -4.02 26.80
N GLU A 447 25.65 -3.45 27.50
CA GLU A 447 25.92 -2.02 27.47
C GLU A 447 26.32 -1.56 26.07
N LEU A 448 27.05 -2.39 25.33
CA LEU A 448 27.37 -2.13 23.94
C LEU A 448 26.12 -2.03 23.06
N ARG A 449 25.17 -2.96 23.22
CA ARG A 449 23.89 -2.91 22.50
C ARG A 449 23.09 -1.66 22.87
N ASP A 450 23.07 -1.31 24.16
CA ASP A 450 22.35 -0.14 24.66
C ASP A 450 22.97 1.17 24.11
N ILE A 451 24.30 1.27 24.10
CA ILE A 451 25.06 2.42 23.55
C ILE A 451 24.90 2.52 22.03
N MET A 452 24.97 1.40 21.30
CA MET A 452 24.74 1.40 19.85
C MET A 452 23.29 1.72 19.49
N GLY A 453 22.34 1.27 20.31
CA GLY A 453 20.94 1.62 20.21
C GLY A 453 20.74 3.12 20.39
N PHE A 454 21.34 3.70 21.43
CA PHE A 454 21.33 5.13 21.70
C PHE A 454 21.99 5.95 20.58
N ALA A 455 23.21 5.60 20.15
CA ALA A 455 23.93 6.32 19.12
C ALA A 455 23.15 6.33 17.79
N LYS A 456 22.50 5.21 17.43
CA LYS A 456 21.61 5.13 16.26
C LYS A 456 20.33 5.96 16.42
N LEU A 457 19.78 6.03 17.64
CA LEU A 457 18.56 6.78 17.94
C LEU A 457 18.83 8.29 17.96
N ALA A 458 20.00 8.72 18.44
CA ALA A 458 20.45 10.10 18.37
C ALA A 458 20.85 10.51 16.94
N LEU A 459 21.45 9.61 16.17
CA LEU A 459 21.84 9.84 14.78
C LEU A 459 20.78 9.44 13.76
N LEU A 460 19.49 9.46 14.13
CA LEU A 460 18.37 9.14 13.25
C LEU A 460 18.66 9.64 11.82
N ASP A 461 19.08 8.69 10.98
CA ASP A 461 19.32 8.81 9.55
C ASP A 461 20.24 9.94 9.04
N ASN A 462 21.25 10.37 9.81
CA ASN A 462 22.12 11.49 9.42
C ASN A 462 21.30 12.77 9.10
N ASN A 463 20.08 12.87 9.66
CA ASN A 463 19.11 13.90 9.35
C ASN A 463 19.54 15.21 10.00
N GLN A 464 20.09 16.11 9.19
CA GLN A 464 20.52 17.43 9.63
C GLN A 464 19.34 18.25 10.18
N GLU A 465 18.17 18.17 9.56
CA GLU A 465 16.97 18.92 9.96
C GLU A 465 16.41 18.45 11.32
N LEU A 466 16.36 17.15 11.58
CA LEU A 466 15.95 16.62 12.89
C LEU A 466 16.95 17.04 13.97
N ARG A 467 18.25 16.95 13.69
CA ARG A 467 19.29 17.42 14.61
C ARG A 467 19.13 18.91 14.90
N GLU A 468 18.84 19.73 13.90
CA GLU A 468 18.58 21.16 14.08
C GLU A 468 17.33 21.42 14.92
N LYS A 469 16.21 20.71 14.65
CA LYS A 469 14.96 20.83 15.40
C LYS A 469 15.09 20.37 16.87
N VAL A 470 15.75 19.24 17.10
CA VAL A 470 16.04 18.73 18.45
C VAL A 470 17.00 19.67 19.16
N THR A 471 18.09 20.11 18.53
CA THR A 471 19.04 21.07 19.10
C THR A 471 18.36 22.38 19.48
N LYS A 472 17.46 22.89 18.62
CA LYS A 472 16.68 24.09 18.90
C LYS A 472 15.73 23.89 20.09
N CYS A 473 15.00 22.76 20.14
CA CYS A 473 14.13 22.40 21.26
C CYS A 473 14.92 22.26 22.57
N THR A 474 16.10 21.62 22.53
CA THR A 474 17.00 21.48 23.68
C THR A 474 17.47 22.86 24.17
N ALA A 475 17.88 23.76 23.27
CA ALA A 475 18.28 25.12 23.61
C ALA A 475 17.13 25.95 24.20
N GLU A 476 15.89 25.75 23.75
CA GLU A 476 14.70 26.37 24.34
C GLU A 476 14.40 25.84 25.74
N LYS A 477 14.57 24.53 25.97
CA LYS A 477 14.38 23.92 27.30
C LYS A 477 15.43 24.37 28.32
N MET A 478 16.69 24.51 27.93
CA MET A 478 17.74 25.00 28.84
C MET A 478 17.55 26.47 29.24
N ARG A 479 16.94 27.31 28.39
CA ARG A 479 16.59 28.69 28.77
C ARG A 479 15.49 28.76 29.84
N ASN A 480 14.64 27.73 29.89
CA ASN A 480 13.45 27.69 30.73
C ASN A 480 13.60 26.79 31.97
N ALA A 481 14.65 25.95 32.05
CA ALA A 481 14.86 25.00 33.14
C ALA A 481 16.34 24.92 33.57
N THR A 482 16.59 24.81 34.88
CA THR A 482 17.91 24.59 35.51
C THR A 482 18.37 23.12 35.46
N ASP A 483 18.01 22.38 34.41
CA ASP A 483 18.22 20.94 34.30
C ASP A 483 19.44 20.60 33.44
N ASN A 484 20.56 20.25 34.07
CA ASN A 484 21.86 19.97 33.43
C ASN A 484 21.82 18.75 32.48
N ARG A 485 20.72 18.00 32.39
CA ARG A 485 20.58 16.80 31.54
C ARG A 485 20.56 17.11 30.04
N TYR A 486 20.39 18.38 29.67
CA TYR A 486 20.32 18.82 28.27
C TYR A 486 21.66 19.35 27.73
N ASP A 487 22.61 19.69 28.62
CA ASP A 487 23.95 20.17 28.24
C ASP A 487 24.73 19.08 27.48
N ASP A 488 24.75 17.86 28.02
CA ASP A 488 25.40 16.70 27.42
C ASP A 488 24.79 16.33 26.06
N LEU A 489 23.49 16.56 25.87
CA LEU A 489 22.81 16.28 24.61
C LEU A 489 23.26 17.23 23.48
N ILE A 490 23.44 18.52 23.81
CA ILE A 490 23.96 19.50 22.85
C ILE A 490 25.42 19.20 22.52
N MET A 491 26.24 18.93 23.54
CA MET A 491 27.64 18.57 23.33
C MET A 491 27.78 17.31 22.47
N PHE A 492 26.93 16.32 22.70
CA PHE A 492 26.88 15.13 21.87
C PHE A 492 26.50 15.43 20.42
N PHE A 493 25.51 16.28 20.15
CA PHE A 493 25.16 16.66 18.78
C PHE A 493 26.24 17.50 18.07
N ILE A 494 26.96 18.34 18.82
CA ILE A 494 28.13 19.08 18.30
C ILE A 494 29.22 18.10 17.90
N ASP A 495 29.55 17.14 18.76
CA ASP A 495 30.56 16.13 18.49
C ASP A 495 30.19 15.23 17.31
N LEU A 496 28.90 14.93 17.14
CA LEU A 496 28.35 14.22 15.99
C LEU A 496 28.40 15.00 14.67
N SER A 497 28.82 16.27 14.69
CA SER A 497 29.16 17.03 13.48
C SER A 497 30.64 16.86 13.08
N ASN A 498 31.45 16.20 13.91
CA ASN A 498 32.85 15.89 13.65
C ASN A 498 33.01 14.49 13.05
N PRO A 499 33.47 14.34 11.79
CA PRO A 499 33.65 13.05 11.12
C PRO A 499 34.53 12.05 11.90
N SER A 500 35.53 12.54 12.64
CA SER A 500 36.42 11.68 13.43
C SER A 500 35.73 11.05 14.65
N VAL A 501 34.72 11.71 15.20
CA VAL A 501 33.90 11.19 16.31
C VAL A 501 32.90 10.17 15.76
N ILE A 502 32.22 10.47 14.65
CA ILE A 502 31.33 9.52 13.98
C ILE A 502 32.08 8.22 13.66
N GLN A 503 33.30 8.34 13.14
CA GLN A 503 34.16 7.19 12.86
C GLN A 503 34.44 6.34 14.11
N ARG A 504 34.78 6.97 15.25
CA ARG A 504 34.99 6.24 16.52
C ARG A 504 33.74 5.52 17.01
N ILE A 505 32.55 6.09 16.77
CA ILE A 505 31.28 5.52 17.25
C ILE A 505 30.82 4.36 16.35
N PHE A 506 30.99 4.45 15.03
CA PHE A 506 30.37 3.52 14.07
C PHE A 506 31.34 2.62 13.29
N GLU A 507 32.57 3.05 13.07
CA GLU A 507 33.58 2.31 12.31
C GLU A 507 34.62 1.74 13.27
N ARG A 508 34.23 0.67 13.96
CA ARG A 508 35.20 -0.15 14.70
C ARG A 508 36.28 -0.63 13.75
N LYS A 509 37.55 -0.38 14.09
CA LYS A 509 38.65 -1.22 13.64
C LYS A 509 38.80 -2.41 14.57
#